data_AF-A0A6N9SRH1-F1
#
_entry.id   AF-A0A6N9SRH1-F1
#
_cell.length_a   1.000
_cell.length_b   1.000
_cell.length_c   1.000
_cell.angle_alpha   90.00
_cell.angle_beta   90.00
_cell.angle_gamma   90.00
#
_symmetry.space_group_name_H-M   'P 1'
#
loop_
_entity.id
_entity.type
_entity.pdbx_description
1 polymer ?
#
loop_
_entity_poly.entity_id
_entity_poly.type
_entity_poly.pdbx_seq_one_letter_code
_entity_poly.pdbx_strand_id
1 'polypeptide(L)'
;MITAQPPLVIGNIEREHPEHDSVGLATFGFWLYLMTDCVLFAALFATYAVLHQNFAGGPTGKDLFDIPYVFVETLCLLLSSTTAGFALLSMQRQDRTRLLYWLGLTVLLGMGFIGMEIHEFIRLMSAGNGPQRSGFLSAF
;
A
#
# COMPACT_ATOMS: atom_id res chain seq x y z
N MET A 1 72.04 -25.77 -22.26
CA MET A 1 71.39 -25.51 -20.97
C MET A 1 70.48 -24.30 -21.18
N ILE A 2 69.22 -24.54 -21.56
CA ILE A 2 68.22 -23.52 -21.93
C ILE A 2 67.39 -23.29 -20.66
N THR A 3 67.48 -22.11 -20.05
CA THR A 3 66.68 -21.75 -18.87
C THR A 3 65.35 -21.15 -19.35
N ALA A 4 64.24 -21.84 -19.05
CA ALA A 4 62.89 -21.41 -19.36
C ALA A 4 62.56 -20.08 -18.66
N GLN A 5 61.96 -19.14 -19.40
CA GLN A 5 61.29 -17.98 -18.84
C GLN A 5 60.06 -18.42 -18.02
N PRO A 6 59.75 -17.77 -16.88
CA PRO A 6 58.49 -18.00 -16.18
C PRO A 6 57.31 -17.50 -17.02
N PRO A 7 56.16 -18.21 -17.02
CA PRO A 7 55.00 -17.80 -17.79
C PRO A 7 54.45 -16.47 -17.25
N LEU A 8 54.14 -15.55 -18.18
CA LEU A 8 53.35 -14.34 -17.92
C LEU A 8 52.04 -14.75 -17.22
N VAL A 9 51.95 -14.43 -15.92
CA VAL A 9 50.70 -14.46 -15.17
C VAL A 9 49.84 -13.35 -15.76
N ILE A 10 49.01 -13.69 -16.75
CA ILE A 10 47.85 -12.88 -17.08
C ILE A 10 46.97 -12.97 -15.83
N GLY A 11 47.04 -11.95 -14.99
CA GLY A 11 46.08 -11.76 -13.92
C GLY A 11 44.70 -11.89 -14.55
N ASN A 12 43.94 -12.89 -14.13
CA ASN A 12 42.51 -12.91 -14.37
C ASN A 12 41.99 -11.56 -13.87
N ILE A 13 41.60 -10.70 -14.80
CA ILE A 13 40.72 -9.58 -14.47
C ILE A 13 39.42 -10.26 -14.08
N GLU A 14 39.32 -10.59 -12.79
CA GLU A 14 38.08 -10.90 -12.13
C GLU A 14 37.19 -9.69 -12.39
N ARG A 15 36.30 -9.81 -13.38
CA ARG A 15 35.27 -8.81 -13.59
C ARG A 15 34.36 -8.94 -12.38
N GLU A 16 34.59 -8.13 -11.35
CA GLU A 16 33.58 -7.82 -10.36
C GLU A 16 32.34 -7.33 -11.11
N HIS A 17 31.38 -8.22 -11.32
CA HIS A 17 30.04 -7.86 -11.75
C HIS A 17 29.39 -7.14 -10.56
N PRO A 18 29.03 -5.85 -10.67
CA PRO A 18 28.36 -5.15 -9.58
C PRO A 18 26.89 -5.59 -9.56
N GLU A 19 26.61 -6.78 -9.01
CA GLU A 19 25.24 -7.22 -8.68
C GLU A 19 24.66 -6.52 -7.45
N HIS A 20 25.44 -5.67 -6.77
CA HIS A 20 25.04 -5.00 -5.53
C HIS A 20 24.25 -3.68 -5.71
N ASP A 21 24.17 -3.12 -6.92
CA ASP A 21 23.48 -1.84 -7.15
C ASP A 21 21.99 -2.00 -7.49
N SER A 22 21.57 -3.15 -8.02
CA SER A 22 20.21 -3.35 -8.54
C SER A 22 19.15 -3.46 -7.45
N VAL A 23 19.43 -4.14 -6.33
CA VAL A 23 18.51 -4.29 -5.18
C VAL A 23 18.33 -2.96 -4.44
N GLY A 24 19.41 -2.19 -4.29
CA GLY A 24 19.37 -0.85 -3.70
C GLY A 24 18.56 0.11 -4.57
N LEU A 25 18.75 0.07 -5.89
CA LEU A 25 18.04 0.92 -6.83
C LEU A 25 16.54 0.58 -6.92
N ALA A 26 16.18 -0.71 -6.85
CA ALA A 26 14.78 -1.15 -6.82
C ALA A 26 14.07 -0.73 -5.52
N THR A 27 14.72 -0.88 -4.36
CA THR A 27 14.17 -0.45 -3.06
C THR A 27 14.01 1.07 -3.02
N PHE A 28 15.00 1.80 -3.54
CA PHE A 28 14.96 3.26 -3.66
C PHE A 28 13.85 3.73 -4.60
N GLY A 29 13.69 3.08 -5.77
CA GLY A 29 12.61 3.34 -6.71
C GLY A 29 11.23 3.10 -6.09
N PHE A 30 11.07 2.01 -5.33
CA PHE A 30 9.84 1.74 -4.58
C PHE A 30 9.56 2.83 -3.52
N TRP A 31 10.58 3.30 -2.81
CA TRP A 31 10.43 4.39 -1.85
C TRP A 31 10.00 5.70 -2.51
N LEU A 32 10.60 6.07 -3.64
CA LEU A 32 10.21 7.26 -4.41
C LEU A 32 8.78 7.15 -4.94
N TYR A 33 8.36 5.95 -5.34
CA TYR A 33 6.98 5.65 -5.72
C TYR A 33 6.01 5.89 -4.55
N LEU A 34 6.31 5.39 -3.34
CA LEU A 34 5.50 5.65 -2.14
C LEU A 34 5.41 7.15 -1.78
N MET A 35 6.47 7.92 -1.99
CA MET A 35 6.43 9.38 -1.79
C MET A 35 5.50 10.08 -2.79
N THR A 36 5.45 9.58 -4.03
CA THR A 36 4.54 10.11 -5.05
C THR A 36 3.09 9.81 -4.70
N ASP A 37 2.80 8.59 -4.23
CA ASP A 37 1.47 8.23 -3.72
C ASP A 37 1.07 9.10 -2.52
N CYS A 38 2.01 9.43 -1.62
CA CYS A 38 1.77 10.37 -0.53
C CYS A 38 1.35 11.77 -1.03
N VAL A 39 2.02 12.28 -2.07
CA VAL A 39 1.65 13.56 -2.71
C VAL A 39 0.26 13.49 -3.36
N LEU A 40 -0.08 12.35 -3.99
CA LEU A 40 -1.42 12.11 -4.56
C LEU A 40 -2.49 12.17 -3.46
N PHE A 41 -2.30 11.47 -2.34
CA PHE A 41 -3.22 11.55 -1.20
C PHE A 41 -3.30 12.95 -0.61
N ALA A 42 -2.18 13.69 -0.54
CA ALA A 42 -2.18 15.07 -0.06
C ALA A 42 -3.03 16.00 -0.94
N ALA A 43 -2.99 15.82 -2.27
CA ALA A 43 -3.84 16.56 -3.20
C ALA A 43 -5.33 16.22 -2.98
N LEU A 44 -5.68 14.94 -2.80
CA LEU A 44 -7.05 14.53 -2.48
C LEU A 44 -7.53 15.12 -1.15
N PHE A 45 -6.70 15.10 -0.10
CA PHE A 45 -7.05 15.74 1.17
C PHE A 45 -7.19 17.25 1.06
N ALA A 46 -6.37 17.92 0.25
CA ALA A 46 -6.51 19.35 -0.01
C ALA A 46 -7.83 19.66 -0.73
N THR A 47 -8.21 18.85 -1.73
CA THR A 47 -9.51 18.95 -2.41
C THR A 47 -10.67 18.74 -1.42
N TYR A 48 -10.59 17.71 -0.56
CA TYR A 48 -11.58 17.48 0.50
C TYR A 48 -11.66 18.66 1.47
N ALA A 49 -10.52 19.19 1.96
CA ALA A 49 -10.51 20.32 2.88
C ALA A 49 -11.15 21.59 2.29
N VAL A 50 -10.98 21.83 0.99
CA VAL A 50 -11.60 22.97 0.29
C VAL A 50 -13.10 22.75 0.08
N LEU A 51 -13.52 21.55 -0.27
CA LEU A 51 -14.93 21.22 -0.57
C LEU A 51 -15.74 20.81 0.66
N HIS A 52 -15.08 20.60 1.82
CA HIS A 52 -15.71 20.13 3.05
C HIS A 52 -16.85 21.04 3.53
N GLN A 53 -16.82 22.35 3.24
CA GLN A 53 -17.88 23.28 3.65
C GLN A 53 -19.02 23.44 2.63
N ASN A 54 -18.93 22.82 1.45
CA ASN A 54 -19.91 22.95 0.36
C ASN A 54 -21.01 21.87 0.44
N PHE A 55 -21.78 21.88 1.53
CA PHE A 55 -22.84 20.90 1.79
C PHE A 55 -24.10 21.06 0.93
N ALA A 56 -24.26 22.16 0.18
CA ALA A 56 -25.39 22.43 -0.73
C ALA A 56 -26.78 22.09 -0.13
N GLY A 57 -26.97 22.27 1.18
CA GLY A 57 -28.24 21.96 1.88
C GLY A 57 -28.51 20.48 2.15
N GLY A 58 -27.52 19.59 1.99
CA GLY A 58 -27.61 18.16 2.30
C GLY A 58 -27.28 17.81 3.76
N PRO A 59 -27.61 16.59 4.21
CA PRO A 59 -27.35 16.12 5.56
C PRO A 59 -25.85 16.19 5.91
N THR A 60 -25.56 16.49 7.18
CA THR A 60 -24.18 16.57 7.68
C THR A 60 -23.58 15.16 7.69
N GLY A 61 -22.27 15.00 7.41
CA GLY A 61 -21.61 13.68 7.35
C GLY A 61 -21.83 12.77 8.57
N LYS A 62 -22.19 13.32 9.74
CA LYS A 62 -22.58 12.57 10.94
C LYS A 62 -23.87 11.75 10.82
N ASP A 63 -24.79 12.10 9.91
CA ASP A 63 -25.99 11.30 9.61
C ASP A 63 -25.75 10.27 8.50
N LEU A 64 -24.64 10.41 7.76
CA LEU A 64 -24.28 9.54 6.65
C LEU A 64 -23.34 8.40 7.04
N PHE A 65 -22.48 8.62 8.03
CA PHE A 65 -21.47 7.66 8.46
C PHE A 65 -21.85 6.99 9.78
N ASP A 66 -21.95 5.67 9.77
CA ASP A 66 -22.10 4.90 10.99
C ASP A 66 -20.71 4.75 11.65
N ILE A 67 -20.42 5.60 12.65
CA ILE A 67 -19.15 5.63 13.38
C ILE A 67 -18.64 4.25 13.86
N PRO A 68 -19.48 3.36 14.44
CA PRO A 68 -19.05 2.00 14.78
C PRO A 68 -18.66 1.16 13.56
N TYR A 69 -19.28 1.36 12.39
CA TYR A 69 -18.96 0.61 11.18
C TYR A 69 -17.58 1.00 10.63
N VAL A 70 -17.32 2.30 10.51
CA VAL A 70 -16.00 2.84 10.09
C VAL A 70 -14.89 2.45 11.08
N PHE A 71 -15.23 2.37 12.37
CA PHE A 71 -14.29 1.88 13.38
C PHE A 71 -13.90 0.41 13.17
N VAL A 72 -14.86 -0.45 12.83
CA VAL A 72 -14.59 -1.87 12.53
C VAL A 72 -13.76 -2.03 11.26
N GLU A 73 -14.01 -1.20 10.24
CA GLU A 73 -13.19 -1.16 9.01
C GLU A 73 -11.74 -0.78 9.31
N THR A 74 -11.54 0.28 10.11
CA THR A 74 -10.20 0.73 10.53
C THR A 74 -9.49 -0.35 11.35
N LEU A 75 -10.20 -1.03 12.26
CA LEU A 75 -9.65 -2.13 13.03
C LEU A 75 -9.26 -3.31 12.13
N CYS A 76 -10.08 -3.63 11.12
CA CYS A 76 -9.78 -4.66 10.13
C CYS A 76 -8.49 -4.36 9.36
N LEU A 77 -8.31 -3.11 8.89
CA LEU A 77 -7.08 -2.68 8.22
C LEU A 77 -5.86 -2.69 9.15
N LEU A 78 -6.01 -2.29 10.41
CA LEU A 78 -4.93 -2.35 11.40
C LEU A 78 -4.50 -3.79 11.67
N LEU A 79 -5.47 -4.70 11.81
CA LEU A 79 -5.20 -6.12 11.95
C LEU A 79 -4.50 -6.68 10.70
N SER A 80 -4.92 -6.26 9.50
CA SER A 80 -4.28 -6.63 8.22
C SER A 80 -2.83 -6.14 8.13
N SER A 81 -2.54 -4.92 8.56
CA SER A 81 -1.18 -4.39 8.67
C SER A 81 -0.32 -5.21 9.65
N THR A 82 -0.91 -5.61 10.76
CA THR A 82 -0.25 -6.46 11.76
C THR A 82 0.05 -7.86 11.22
N THR A 83 -0.87 -8.47 10.46
CA THR A 83 -0.64 -9.78 9.82
C THR A 83 0.44 -9.73 8.74
N ALA A 84 0.54 -8.62 7.99
CA ALA A 84 1.65 -8.39 7.05
C ALA A 84 3.00 -8.28 7.79
N GLY A 85 3.04 -7.63 8.95
CA GLY A 85 4.22 -7.61 9.81
C GLY A 85 4.66 -9.01 10.27
N PHE A 86 3.71 -9.87 10.66
CA PHE A 86 4.00 -11.27 11.01
C PHE A 86 4.44 -12.12 9.81
N ALA A 87 3.95 -11.79 8.60
CA ALA A 87 4.43 -12.41 7.37
C ALA A 87 5.93 -12.11 7.16
N LEU A 88 6.35 -10.87 7.38
CA LEU A 88 7.76 -10.46 7.29
C LEU A 88 8.64 -11.19 8.32
N LEU A 89 8.15 -11.38 9.55
CA LEU A 89 8.86 -12.17 10.57
C LEU A 89 8.98 -13.65 10.18
N SER A 90 7.94 -14.22 9.56
CA SER A 90 7.96 -15.60 9.06
C SER A 90 8.94 -15.76 7.88
N MET A 91 9.08 -14.72 7.05
CA MET A 91 10.08 -14.66 5.98
C MET A 91 11.51 -14.75 6.54
N GLN A 92 11.79 -14.04 7.64
CA GLN A 92 13.11 -14.12 8.31
C GLN A 92 13.40 -15.51 8.89
N ARG A 93 12.36 -16.27 9.27
CA ARG A 93 12.48 -17.66 9.74
C ARG A 93 12.55 -18.70 8.61
N GLN A 94 12.52 -18.26 7.34
CA GLN A 94 12.46 -19.12 6.14
C GLN A 94 11.27 -20.10 6.09
N ASP A 95 10.24 -19.90 6.93
CA ASP A 95 9.04 -20.73 6.97
C ASP A 95 8.07 -20.32 5.85
N ARG A 96 8.23 -20.90 4.67
CA ARG A 96 7.40 -20.60 3.48
C ARG A 96 5.91 -20.86 3.69
N THR A 97 5.55 -21.94 4.39
CA THR A 97 4.13 -22.28 4.65
C THR A 97 3.45 -21.25 5.54
N ARG A 98 4.14 -20.77 6.58
CA ARG A 98 3.62 -19.72 7.47
C ARG A 98 3.55 -18.38 6.75
N LEU A 99 4.55 -18.06 5.94
CA LEU A 99 4.54 -16.85 5.10
C LEU A 99 3.30 -16.82 4.19
N LEU A 100 3.03 -17.91 3.45
CA LEU A 100 1.86 -18.00 2.57
C LEU A 100 0.53 -17.93 3.34
N TYR A 101 0.47 -18.55 4.51
CA TYR A 101 -0.70 -18.46 5.39
C TYR A 101 -0.99 -17.02 5.84
N TRP A 102 0.02 -16.30 6.34
CA TRP A 102 -0.13 -14.91 6.78
C TRP A 102 -0.45 -13.96 5.62
N LEU A 103 0.14 -14.17 4.44
CA LEU A 103 -0.21 -13.45 3.22
C LEU A 103 -1.66 -13.69 2.81
N GLY A 104 -2.11 -14.95 2.81
CA GLY A 104 -3.50 -15.30 2.51
C GLY A 104 -4.49 -14.64 3.47
N LEU A 105 -4.16 -14.63 4.77
CA LEU A 105 -4.99 -13.96 5.78
C LEU A 105 -5.06 -12.44 5.56
N THR A 106 -3.92 -11.82 5.23
CA THR A 106 -3.84 -10.39 4.92
C THR A 106 -4.71 -10.01 3.71
N VAL A 107 -4.65 -10.82 2.64
CA VAL A 107 -5.49 -10.63 1.45
C VAL A 107 -6.98 -10.81 1.77
N LEU A 108 -7.33 -11.80 2.59
CA LEU A 108 -8.72 -12.04 2.99
C LEU A 108 -9.28 -10.86 3.80
N LEU A 109 -8.51 -10.35 4.77
CA LEU A 109 -8.87 -9.16 5.56
C LEU A 109 -9.04 -7.93 4.66
N GLY A 110 -8.12 -7.72 3.72
CA GLY A 110 -8.21 -6.62 2.74
C GLY A 110 -9.44 -6.74 1.83
N MET A 111 -9.77 -7.95 1.37
CA MET A 111 -10.97 -8.20 0.56
C MET A 111 -12.26 -7.96 1.37
N GLY A 112 -12.27 -8.35 2.65
CA GLY A 112 -13.36 -8.05 3.57
C GLY A 112 -13.56 -6.54 3.75
N PHE A 113 -12.48 -5.79 3.93
CA PHE A 113 -12.51 -4.32 4.00
C PHE A 113 -13.10 -3.70 2.72
N ILE A 114 -12.61 -4.09 1.54
CA ILE A 114 -13.13 -3.56 0.26
C ILE A 114 -14.63 -3.89 0.09
N GLY A 115 -15.06 -5.08 0.51
CA GLY A 115 -16.48 -5.46 0.44
C GLY A 115 -17.38 -4.61 1.36
N MET A 116 -16.90 -4.29 2.57
CA MET A 116 -17.62 -3.43 3.52
C MET A 116 -17.76 -2.00 3.00
N GLU A 117 -16.69 -1.43 2.45
CA GLU A 117 -16.66 -0.10 1.84
C GLU A 117 -17.62 0.01 0.64
N ILE A 118 -17.59 -0.96 -0.28
CA ILE A 118 -18.48 -0.96 -1.45
C ILE A 118 -19.94 -1.05 -1.02
N HIS A 119 -20.26 -1.85 -0.01
CA HIS A 119 -21.63 -1.99 0.48
C HIS A 119 -22.13 -0.67 1.10
N GLU A 120 -21.30 0.01 1.90
CA GLU A 120 -21.60 1.34 2.44
C GLU A 120 -21.82 2.34 1.31
N PHE A 121 -20.94 2.35 0.31
CA PHE A 121 -21.04 3.25 -0.84
C PHE A 121 -22.32 3.02 -1.66
N ILE A 122 -22.73 1.76 -1.87
CA ILE A 122 -24.01 1.44 -2.55
C ILE A 122 -25.20 1.89 -1.69
N ARG A 123 -25.14 1.71 -0.37
CA ARG A 123 -26.17 2.21 0.55
C ARG A 123 -26.28 3.74 0.48
N LEU A 124 -25.16 4.45 0.42
CA LEU A 124 -25.11 5.91 0.28
C LEU A 124 -25.69 6.38 -1.07
N MET A 125 -25.31 5.72 -2.17
CA MET A 125 -25.86 6.01 -3.50
C MET A 125 -27.36 5.75 -3.59
N SER A 126 -27.84 4.64 -3.03
CA SER A 126 -29.27 4.28 -3.04
C SER A 126 -30.12 5.18 -2.14
N ALA A 127 -29.55 5.75 -1.08
CA ALA A 127 -30.16 6.80 -0.27
C ALA A 127 -30.23 8.18 -0.99
N GLY A 128 -29.75 8.25 -2.25
CA GLY A 128 -29.74 9.46 -3.06
C GLY A 128 -28.62 10.43 -2.71
N ASN A 129 -27.62 10.01 -1.93
CA ASN A 129 -26.44 10.81 -1.57
C ASN A 129 -25.24 10.37 -2.41
N GLY A 130 -25.40 10.39 -3.74
CA GLY A 130 -24.31 10.09 -4.65
C GLY A 130 -23.35 11.28 -4.85
N PRO A 131 -22.16 11.04 -5.43
CA PRO A 131 -21.16 12.08 -5.72
C PRO A 131 -21.68 13.18 -6.66
N GLN A 132 -22.77 12.91 -7.38
CA GLN A 132 -23.48 13.85 -8.26
C GLN A 132 -24.28 14.92 -7.49
N ARG A 133 -24.52 14.75 -6.17
CA ARG A 133 -25.45 15.59 -5.40
C ARG A 133 -24.80 16.80 -4.72
N SER A 134 -23.55 16.71 -4.28
CA SER A 134 -22.84 17.85 -3.67
C SER A 134 -21.33 17.72 -3.82
N GLY A 135 -20.61 18.86 -3.78
CA GLY A 135 -19.15 18.88 -3.81
C GLY A 135 -18.51 18.15 -2.62
N PHE A 136 -19.21 18.11 -1.47
CA PHE A 136 -18.82 17.31 -0.31
C PHE A 136 -18.89 15.79 -0.60
N LEU A 137 -19.95 15.31 -1.25
CA LEU A 137 -20.13 13.90 -1.62
C LEU A 137 -19.25 13.46 -2.81
N SER A 138 -18.77 14.40 -3.62
CA SER A 138 -17.81 14.11 -4.70
C SER A 138 -16.36 14.07 -4.23
N ALA A 139 -16.04 14.79 -3.15
CA ALA A 139 -14.70 14.82 -2.58
C ALA A 139 -14.51 13.75 -1.49
N PHE A 140 -15.61 13.18 -1.00
CA PHE A 140 -15.66 11.95 -0.21
C PHE A 140 -15.65 10.74 -1.14
#